data_AF-A0A2E1FQB7-F1
#
_entry.id   AF-A0A2E1FQB7-F1
#
_cell.length_a   1.000
_cell.length_b   1.000
_cell.length_c   1.000
_cell.angle_alpha   90.00
_cell.angle_beta   90.00
_cell.angle_gamma   90.00
#
_symmetry.space_group_name_H-M   'P 1'
#
loop_
_entity.id
_entity.type
_entity.pdbx_description
1 polymer ?
#
loop_
_entity_poly.entity_id
_entity_poly.type
_entity_poly.pdbx_seq_one_letter_code
_entity_poly.pdbx_strand_id
1 'polypeptide(L)'
;MTKIILTVLFLIFSLTEGYSQLSKTEYEDVVQYFVDCIKNTDIDKLDSILSYPIQRPYPIPPISNKQELKNRYSEIFDDRLTTLVANSNIKEDWSDVGWRGIMLKDGIVWLDYDGRFITTNHTSDKEKALKEKWIEDEKSLLYAELKEFKKPIHTVETDKFIVRIDLLENQKYRYASWSKDSNISNKPDLVLNNGEWTPDGSGGNHYFTFTNGEYRYTIYVNILGTDETPPFNLEVTQNDKVILYQPADLKHLK
;
A
#
# COMPACT_ATOMS: atom_id res chain seq x y z
N MET A 1 -48.11 43.31 31.92
CA MET A 1 -46.69 43.71 31.95
C MET A 1 -45.85 42.45 32.07
N THR A 2 -45.42 41.91 30.94
CA THR A 2 -44.79 40.57 30.86
C THR A 2 -43.35 40.80 30.44
N LYS A 3 -42.40 40.59 31.35
CA LYS A 3 -40.96 40.74 31.08
C LYS A 3 -40.46 39.47 30.42
N ILE A 4 -40.10 39.57 29.14
CA ILE A 4 -39.37 38.55 28.39
C ILE A 4 -37.88 38.72 28.74
N ILE A 5 -37.29 37.71 29.38
CA ILE A 5 -35.85 37.65 29.61
C ILE A 5 -35.24 36.94 28.40
N LEU A 6 -34.44 37.67 27.63
CA LEU A 6 -33.71 37.17 26.47
C LEU A 6 -32.36 36.63 26.95
N THR A 7 -32.20 35.32 27.03
CA THR A 7 -30.93 34.68 27.36
C THR A 7 -30.08 34.60 26.09
N VAL A 8 -29.05 35.44 25.98
CA VAL A 8 -28.04 35.37 24.92
C VAL A 8 -27.02 34.30 25.30
N LEU A 9 -27.05 33.18 24.57
CA LEU A 9 -26.08 32.09 24.68
C LEU A 9 -24.83 32.47 23.89
N PHE A 10 -23.76 32.89 24.58
CA PHE A 10 -22.45 33.07 23.96
C PHE A 10 -21.84 31.70 23.65
N LEU A 11 -21.90 31.30 22.38
CA LEU A 11 -21.22 30.11 21.88
C LEU A 11 -19.73 30.43 21.74
N ILE A 12 -18.93 29.97 22.69
CA ILE A 12 -17.48 30.06 22.66
C ILE A 12 -17.01 29.10 21.57
N PHE A 13 -16.63 29.62 20.40
CA PHE A 13 -15.91 28.87 19.38
C PHE A 13 -14.54 28.51 19.98
N SER A 14 -14.40 27.26 20.42
CA SER A 14 -13.11 26.63 20.62
C SER A 14 -12.39 26.61 19.27
N LEU A 15 -11.34 27.43 19.15
CA LEU A 15 -10.35 27.36 18.08
C LEU A 15 -9.74 25.96 18.11
N THR A 16 -10.27 25.05 17.30
CA THR A 16 -9.51 23.90 16.86
C THR A 16 -8.38 24.44 15.99
N GLU A 17 -7.13 24.17 16.37
CA GLU A 17 -5.98 24.38 15.50
C GLU A 17 -6.26 23.66 14.17
N GLY A 18 -6.64 24.43 13.16
CA GLY A 18 -6.71 23.92 11.79
C GLY A 18 -5.28 23.58 11.38
N TYR A 19 -5.08 22.40 10.81
CA TYR A 19 -3.86 22.10 10.07
C TYR A 19 -3.66 23.24 9.06
N SER A 20 -2.62 24.06 9.28
CA SER A 20 -2.26 25.11 8.35
C SER A 20 -1.88 24.44 7.04
N GLN A 21 -2.69 24.64 6.00
CA GLN A 21 -2.28 24.35 4.63
C GLN A 21 -1.05 25.22 4.36
N LEU A 22 0.04 24.63 3.88
CA LEU A 22 1.20 25.43 3.52
C LEU A 22 0.79 26.34 2.37
N SER A 23 1.29 27.57 2.40
CA SER A 23 1.11 28.47 1.28
C SER A 23 1.77 27.85 0.04
N LYS A 24 1.19 28.07 -1.14
CA LYS A 24 1.66 27.52 -2.43
C LYS A 24 3.18 27.69 -2.66
N THR A 25 3.80 28.69 -2.01
CA THR A 25 5.22 29.04 -2.14
C THR A 25 6.16 28.20 -1.27
N GLU A 26 5.69 27.60 -0.17
CA GLU A 26 6.57 26.95 0.82
C GLU A 26 7.13 25.59 0.35
N TYR A 27 6.45 24.91 -0.58
CA TYR A 27 6.92 23.61 -1.09
C TYR A 27 7.61 23.69 -2.46
N GLU A 28 7.66 24.85 -3.11
CA GLU A 28 8.22 24.97 -4.46
C GLU A 28 9.69 24.54 -4.51
N ASP A 29 10.48 24.87 -3.48
CA ASP A 29 11.91 24.53 -3.41
C ASP A 29 12.16 23.02 -3.31
N VAL A 30 11.38 22.31 -2.48
CA VAL A 30 11.53 20.86 -2.33
C VAL A 30 11.06 20.11 -3.57
N VAL A 31 10.00 20.60 -4.23
CA VAL A 31 9.54 20.07 -5.53
C VAL A 31 10.60 20.31 -6.60
N GLN A 32 11.17 21.53 -6.67
CA GLN A 32 12.22 21.86 -7.63
C GLN A 32 13.44 20.95 -7.44
N TYR A 33 13.87 20.70 -6.20
CA TYR A 33 14.95 19.77 -5.90
C TYR A 33 14.66 18.34 -6.42
N PHE A 34 13.46 17.82 -6.16
CA PHE A 34 13.05 16.51 -6.69
C PHE A 34 13.06 16.49 -8.23
N VAL A 35 12.48 17.50 -8.87
CA VAL A 35 12.45 17.63 -10.34
C VAL A 35 13.86 17.63 -10.92
N ASP A 36 14.80 18.35 -10.30
CA ASP A 36 16.20 18.39 -10.74
C ASP A 36 16.92 17.06 -10.54
N CYS A 37 16.61 16.31 -9.47
CA CYS A 37 17.14 14.95 -9.29
C CYS A 37 16.70 14.05 -10.45
N ILE A 38 15.41 14.05 -10.78
CA ILE A 38 14.86 13.20 -11.85
C ILE A 38 15.36 13.63 -13.23
N LYS A 39 15.34 14.93 -13.53
CA LYS A 39 15.77 15.49 -14.81
C LYS A 39 17.23 15.18 -15.14
N ASN A 40 18.09 15.18 -14.14
CA ASN A 40 19.53 14.90 -14.32
C ASN A 40 19.88 13.44 -14.08
N THR A 41 18.92 12.57 -13.75
CA THR A 41 19.17 11.18 -13.30
C THR A 41 20.22 11.15 -12.17
N ASP A 42 20.15 12.13 -11.27
CA ASP A 42 21.10 12.28 -10.15
C ASP A 42 20.65 11.38 -9.00
N ILE A 43 20.97 10.08 -9.12
CA ILE A 43 20.58 9.06 -8.13
C ILE A 43 21.21 9.34 -6.77
N ASP A 44 22.38 10.00 -6.72
CA ASP A 44 23.03 10.28 -5.46
C ASP A 44 22.30 11.37 -4.66
N LYS A 45 21.75 12.39 -5.33
CA LYS A 45 20.85 13.36 -4.70
C LYS A 45 19.46 12.79 -4.43
N LEU A 46 18.90 12.01 -5.34
CA LEU A 46 17.59 11.39 -5.14
C LEU A 46 17.59 10.49 -3.89
N ASP A 47 18.66 9.72 -3.69
CA ASP A 47 18.85 8.87 -2.51
C ASP A 47 18.74 9.63 -1.17
N SER A 48 19.12 10.91 -1.13
CA SER A 48 19.01 11.74 0.08
C SER A 48 17.58 12.09 0.48
N ILE A 49 16.62 11.96 -0.44
CA ILE A 49 15.20 12.27 -0.25
C ILE A 49 14.33 11.01 -0.39
N LEU A 50 14.93 9.82 -0.28
CA LEU A 50 14.22 8.55 -0.32
C LEU A 50 14.18 7.89 1.05
N SER A 51 13.09 7.17 1.32
CA SER A 51 12.99 6.26 2.45
C SER A 51 13.02 4.83 1.94
N TYR A 52 13.96 4.03 2.45
CA TYR A 52 14.05 2.61 2.17
C TYR A 52 13.32 1.78 3.23
N PRO A 53 12.73 0.63 2.86
CA PRO A 53 12.60 0.11 1.49
C PRO A 53 11.55 0.85 0.65
N ILE A 54 11.82 1.05 -0.66
CA ILE A 54 10.82 1.54 -1.61
C ILE A 54 9.93 0.36 -2.02
N GLN A 55 8.69 0.37 -1.53
CA GLN A 55 7.73 -0.70 -1.79
C GLN A 55 7.35 -0.75 -3.27
N ARG A 56 7.32 -1.97 -3.84
CA ARG A 56 6.83 -2.24 -5.19
C ARG A 56 5.58 -3.12 -5.14
N PRO A 57 4.74 -3.12 -6.19
CA PRO A 57 3.56 -3.98 -6.22
C PRO A 57 3.95 -5.45 -6.06
N TYR A 58 3.36 -6.12 -5.07
CA TYR A 58 3.52 -7.58 -4.90
C TYR A 58 3.21 -8.33 -6.21
N PRO A 59 4.00 -9.35 -6.60
CA PRO A 59 5.09 -9.98 -5.83
C PRO A 59 6.51 -9.43 -6.07
N ILE A 60 6.66 -8.26 -6.69
CA ILE A 60 7.99 -7.67 -6.92
C ILE A 60 8.62 -7.30 -5.55
N PRO A 61 9.87 -7.70 -5.27
CA PRO A 61 10.58 -7.29 -4.07
C PRO A 61 10.75 -5.77 -4.00
N PRO A 62 10.74 -5.19 -2.79
CA PRO A 62 11.06 -3.78 -2.62
C PRO A 62 12.49 -3.47 -3.08
N ILE A 63 12.77 -2.18 -3.29
CA ILE A 63 14.15 -1.70 -3.44
C ILE A 63 14.66 -1.35 -2.05
N SER A 64 15.68 -2.05 -1.57
CA SER A 64 16.08 -2.01 -0.16
C SER A 64 17.16 -1.00 0.16
N ASN A 65 17.87 -0.49 -0.85
CA ASN A 65 19.00 0.40 -0.68
C ASN A 65 19.36 1.13 -1.99
N LYS A 66 20.29 2.08 -1.87
CA LYS A 66 20.84 2.86 -2.98
C LYS A 66 21.38 2.03 -4.14
N GLN A 67 22.07 0.92 -3.84
CA GLN A 67 22.68 0.10 -4.89
C GLN A 67 21.62 -0.61 -5.72
N GLU A 68 20.58 -1.12 -5.07
CA GLU A 68 19.41 -1.66 -5.77
C GLU A 68 18.67 -0.58 -6.54
N LEU A 69 18.52 0.64 -5.99
CA LEU A 69 17.93 1.76 -6.71
C LEU A 69 18.72 2.05 -7.99
N LYS A 70 20.05 2.10 -7.95
CA LYS A 70 20.89 2.30 -9.15
C LYS A 70 20.60 1.24 -10.22
N ASN A 71 20.45 -0.02 -9.82
CA ASN A 71 20.20 -1.12 -10.74
C ASN A 71 18.76 -1.14 -11.29
N ARG A 72 17.80 -0.70 -10.47
CA ARG A 72 16.36 -0.81 -10.70
C ARG A 72 15.69 0.53 -10.98
N TYR A 73 16.46 1.61 -11.14
CA TYR A 73 15.96 2.98 -11.31
C TYR A 73 14.90 3.06 -12.42
N SER A 74 15.20 2.47 -13.57
CA SER A 74 14.33 2.49 -14.75
C SER A 74 13.07 1.63 -14.62
N GLU A 75 12.92 0.85 -13.53
CA GLU A 75 11.66 0.15 -13.21
C GLU A 75 10.63 1.15 -12.65
N ILE A 76 11.10 2.18 -11.93
CA ILE A 76 10.26 3.21 -11.33
C ILE A 76 10.20 4.45 -12.23
N PHE A 77 11.37 5.00 -12.55
CA PHE A 77 11.56 6.23 -13.31
C PHE A 77 11.98 5.89 -14.74
N ASP A 78 11.03 5.47 -15.56
CA ASP A 78 11.22 5.29 -16.99
C ASP A 78 11.20 6.64 -17.74
N ASP A 79 11.46 6.61 -19.05
CA ASP A 79 11.49 7.82 -19.88
C ASP A 79 10.17 8.60 -19.82
N ARG A 80 9.04 7.90 -19.71
CA ARG A 80 7.71 8.52 -19.64
C ARG A 80 7.54 9.29 -18.34
N LEU A 81 7.80 8.67 -17.19
CA LEU A 81 7.68 9.36 -15.90
C LEU A 81 8.71 10.48 -15.79
N THR A 82 9.96 10.22 -16.20
CA THR A 82 11.04 11.21 -16.20
C THR A 82 10.66 12.44 -17.03
N THR A 83 10.12 12.26 -18.23
CA THR A 83 9.66 13.34 -19.10
C THR A 83 8.51 14.13 -18.46
N LEU A 84 7.56 13.45 -17.81
CA LEU A 84 6.43 14.10 -17.14
C LEU A 84 6.89 14.97 -15.96
N VAL A 85 7.83 14.47 -15.16
CA VAL A 85 8.40 15.22 -14.03
C VAL A 85 9.27 16.38 -14.52
N ALA A 86 10.21 16.12 -15.43
CA ALA A 86 11.18 17.10 -15.91
C ALA A 86 10.55 18.30 -16.64
N ASN A 87 9.37 18.10 -17.25
CA ASN A 87 8.62 19.14 -17.96
C ASN A 87 7.46 19.71 -17.14
N SER A 88 7.30 19.30 -15.88
CA SER A 88 6.24 19.84 -15.02
C SER A 88 6.51 21.29 -14.65
N ASN A 89 5.44 22.08 -14.56
CA ASN A 89 5.51 23.42 -13.98
C ASN A 89 5.33 23.33 -12.46
N ILE A 90 6.34 23.76 -11.71
CA ILE A 90 6.37 23.68 -10.24
C ILE A 90 5.15 24.35 -9.59
N LYS A 91 4.66 25.45 -10.16
CA LYS A 91 3.54 26.22 -9.60
C LYS A 91 2.19 25.66 -10.03
N GLU A 92 2.07 25.16 -11.25
CA GLU A 92 0.76 24.84 -11.81
C GLU A 92 0.44 23.34 -11.82
N ASP A 93 1.46 22.48 -11.95
CA ASP A 93 1.26 21.03 -12.01
C ASP A 93 1.37 20.36 -10.64
N TRP A 94 1.97 21.02 -9.65
CA TRP A 94 2.10 20.48 -8.29
C TRP A 94 1.10 21.14 -7.36
N SER A 95 0.55 20.34 -6.45
CA SER A 95 -0.50 20.79 -5.53
C SER A 95 -0.34 20.16 -4.16
N ASP A 96 -0.44 21.02 -3.14
CA ASP A 96 -0.64 20.62 -1.75
C ASP A 96 -2.07 20.09 -1.58
N VAL A 97 -2.20 18.87 -1.06
CA VAL A 97 -3.48 18.22 -0.76
C VAL A 97 -3.61 17.79 0.71
N GLY A 98 -3.03 18.61 1.60
CA GLY A 98 -3.09 18.49 3.06
C GLY A 98 -2.26 17.31 3.58
N TRP A 99 -2.79 16.57 4.53
CA TRP A 99 -2.08 15.47 5.20
C TRP A 99 -1.49 14.38 4.26
N ARG A 100 -1.92 14.33 3.00
CA ARG A 100 -1.38 13.41 1.97
C ARG A 100 -0.06 13.87 1.36
N GLY A 101 0.30 15.15 1.51
CA GLY A 101 1.51 15.75 0.96
C GLY A 101 1.27 16.52 -0.34
N ILE A 102 2.32 16.57 -1.16
CA ILE A 102 2.39 17.34 -2.40
C ILE A 102 2.31 16.37 -3.57
N MET A 103 1.36 16.58 -4.47
CA MET A 103 1.14 15.70 -5.62
C MET A 103 1.44 16.38 -6.95
N LEU A 104 1.99 15.63 -7.90
CA LEU A 104 2.09 16.03 -9.30
C LEU A 104 0.82 15.61 -10.06
N LYS A 105 0.14 16.57 -10.69
CA LYS A 105 -1.08 16.38 -11.51
C LYS A 105 -2.12 15.55 -10.74
N ASP A 106 -2.73 14.55 -11.38
CA ASP A 106 -3.71 13.66 -10.77
C ASP A 106 -3.07 12.60 -9.84
N GLY A 107 -2.04 12.98 -9.09
CA GLY A 107 -1.34 12.09 -8.16
C GLY A 107 -0.40 11.11 -8.84
N ILE A 108 0.27 11.47 -9.93
CA ILE A 108 1.24 10.57 -10.58
C ILE A 108 2.51 10.39 -9.73
N VAL A 109 2.91 11.42 -8.98
CA VAL A 109 4.02 11.41 -8.02
C VAL A 109 3.56 12.08 -6.74
N TRP A 110 4.03 11.58 -5.60
CA TRP A 110 3.73 12.08 -4.26
C TRP A 110 5.02 12.35 -3.50
N LEU A 111 5.12 13.54 -2.93
CA LEU A 111 6.17 13.94 -2.01
C LEU A 111 5.56 14.31 -0.65
N ASP A 112 6.31 14.17 0.44
CA ASP A 112 5.98 14.84 1.69
C ASP A 112 6.46 16.30 1.68
N TYR A 113 6.12 17.07 2.71
CA TYR A 113 6.49 18.48 2.81
C TYR A 113 7.97 18.71 3.09
N ASP A 114 8.73 17.68 3.47
CA ASP A 114 10.20 17.72 3.56
C ASP A 114 10.86 17.43 2.20
N GLY A 115 10.06 17.17 1.15
CA GLY A 115 10.54 16.83 -0.19
C GLY A 115 10.86 15.36 -0.39
N ARG A 116 10.57 14.49 0.58
CA ARG A 116 10.84 13.07 0.44
C ARG A 116 9.87 12.45 -0.54
N PHE A 117 10.39 11.61 -1.43
CA PHE A 117 9.57 10.84 -2.34
C PHE A 117 8.78 9.76 -1.57
N ILE A 118 7.45 9.84 -1.65
CA ILE A 118 6.52 8.88 -1.05
C ILE A 118 6.29 7.73 -2.02
N THR A 119 5.74 8.03 -3.21
CA THR A 119 5.39 7.01 -4.19
C THR A 119 5.10 7.60 -5.57
N THR A 120 4.90 6.72 -6.55
CA THR A 120 4.35 7.04 -7.87
C THR A 120 3.22 6.09 -8.22
N ASN A 121 2.15 6.63 -8.80
CA ASN A 121 1.05 5.85 -9.38
C ASN A 121 1.33 5.42 -10.83
N HIS A 122 2.50 5.76 -11.37
CA HIS A 122 2.97 5.28 -12.66
C HIS A 122 3.49 3.84 -12.56
N THR A 123 3.24 3.06 -13.61
CA THR A 123 3.77 1.70 -13.76
C THR A 123 4.45 1.60 -15.12
N SER A 124 5.78 1.46 -15.12
CA SER A 124 6.57 1.31 -16.34
C SER A 124 6.30 -0.03 -17.02
N ASP A 125 6.53 -0.12 -18.33
CA ASP A 125 6.39 -1.40 -19.04
C ASP A 125 7.42 -2.43 -18.56
N LYS A 126 8.61 -1.97 -18.12
CA LYS A 126 9.61 -2.82 -17.46
C LYS A 126 9.07 -3.41 -16.16
N GLU A 127 8.39 -2.63 -15.34
CA GLU A 127 7.77 -3.12 -14.11
C GLU A 127 6.62 -4.09 -14.38
N LYS A 128 5.78 -3.83 -15.39
CA LYS A 128 4.72 -4.77 -15.79
C LYS A 128 5.30 -6.13 -16.17
N ALA A 129 6.30 -6.15 -17.05
CA ALA A 129 6.97 -7.37 -17.47
C ALA A 129 7.68 -8.07 -16.28
N LEU A 130 8.29 -7.30 -15.38
CA LEU A 130 8.88 -7.84 -14.16
C LEU A 130 7.82 -8.49 -13.27
N LYS A 131 6.67 -7.85 -13.09
CA LYS A 131 5.55 -8.36 -12.30
C LYS A 131 5.05 -9.69 -12.86
N GLU A 132 4.83 -9.77 -14.16
CA GLU A 132 4.40 -11.00 -14.83
C GLU A 132 5.41 -12.13 -14.59
N LYS A 133 6.71 -11.84 -14.70
CA LYS A 133 7.76 -12.82 -14.39
C LYS A 133 7.71 -13.30 -12.94
N TRP A 134 7.56 -12.41 -11.96
CA TRP A 134 7.44 -12.81 -10.56
C TRP A 134 6.17 -13.62 -10.28
N ILE A 135 5.07 -13.29 -10.95
CA ILE A 135 3.82 -14.06 -10.86
C ILE A 135 4.02 -15.49 -11.38
N GLU A 136 4.65 -15.65 -12.53
CA GLU A 136 4.95 -16.98 -13.09
C GLU A 136 5.94 -17.77 -12.23
N ASP A 137 6.95 -17.10 -11.68
CA ASP A 137 7.87 -17.70 -10.72
C ASP A 137 7.11 -18.22 -9.48
N GLU A 138 6.22 -17.41 -8.88
CA GLU A 138 5.39 -17.87 -7.76
C GLU A 138 4.48 -19.04 -8.13
N LYS A 139 3.79 -18.98 -9.29
CA LYS A 139 2.94 -20.08 -9.77
C LYS A 139 3.69 -21.40 -9.82
N SER A 140 4.97 -21.37 -10.19
CA SER A 140 5.80 -22.59 -10.27
C SER A 140 6.00 -23.27 -8.90
N LEU A 141 5.99 -22.50 -7.81
CA LEU A 141 6.22 -22.95 -6.43
C LEU A 141 4.98 -23.53 -5.75
N LEU A 142 3.79 -23.22 -6.26
CA LEU A 142 2.53 -23.58 -5.61
C LEU A 142 2.12 -25.04 -5.88
N TYR A 143 1.33 -25.59 -4.96
CA TYR A 143 0.55 -26.80 -5.20
C TYR A 143 -0.33 -26.67 -6.45
N ALA A 144 -0.48 -27.76 -7.21
CA ALA A 144 -1.05 -27.74 -8.56
C ALA A 144 -2.43 -27.06 -8.66
N GLU A 145 -3.33 -27.30 -7.71
CA GLU A 145 -4.69 -26.74 -7.69
C GLU A 145 -4.73 -25.22 -7.41
N LEU A 146 -3.61 -24.63 -6.97
CA LEU A 146 -3.51 -23.20 -6.68
C LEU A 146 -2.85 -22.39 -7.79
N LYS A 147 -2.38 -23.02 -8.87
CA LYS A 147 -1.65 -22.31 -9.94
C LYS A 147 -2.51 -21.40 -10.80
N GLU A 148 -3.82 -21.67 -10.83
CA GLU A 148 -4.79 -20.86 -11.56
C GLU A 148 -5.27 -19.69 -10.69
N PHE A 149 -4.83 -18.49 -11.04
CA PHE A 149 -5.30 -17.22 -10.51
C PHE A 149 -4.98 -16.07 -11.45
N LYS A 150 -5.75 -15.00 -11.36
CA LYS A 150 -5.57 -13.77 -12.13
C LYS A 150 -4.46 -12.89 -11.56
N LYS A 151 -4.45 -12.71 -10.24
CA LYS A 151 -3.46 -11.90 -9.55
C LYS A 151 -3.20 -12.47 -8.15
N PRO A 152 -1.94 -12.61 -7.73
CA PRO A 152 -1.66 -12.93 -6.35
C PRO A 152 -1.82 -11.65 -5.52
N ILE A 153 -2.58 -11.72 -4.44
CA ILE A 153 -2.86 -10.55 -3.61
C ILE A 153 -1.75 -10.42 -2.58
N HIS A 154 -1.63 -11.39 -1.68
CA HIS A 154 -0.55 -11.48 -0.69
C HIS A 154 -0.32 -12.94 -0.30
N THR A 155 0.92 -13.28 0.03
CA THR A 155 1.21 -14.42 0.91
C THR A 155 1.70 -13.84 2.22
N VAL A 156 1.09 -14.23 3.33
CA VAL A 156 1.43 -13.75 4.67
C VAL A 156 1.77 -14.92 5.58
N GLU A 157 2.57 -14.65 6.60
CA GLU A 157 2.97 -15.63 7.61
C GLU A 157 2.64 -15.12 9.00
N THR A 158 1.97 -15.96 9.80
CA THR A 158 1.79 -15.76 11.25
C THR A 158 2.77 -16.65 12.03
N ASP A 159 2.70 -16.63 13.35
CA ASP A 159 3.41 -17.60 14.20
C ASP A 159 3.04 -19.07 13.94
N LYS A 160 1.90 -19.34 13.30
CA LYS A 160 1.38 -20.71 13.13
C LYS A 160 1.03 -21.08 11.70
N PHE A 161 0.82 -20.11 10.81
CA PHE A 161 0.28 -20.37 9.48
C PHE A 161 1.01 -19.60 8.40
N ILE A 162 1.06 -20.21 7.21
CA ILE A 162 1.22 -19.48 5.95
C ILE A 162 -0.17 -19.34 5.34
N VAL A 163 -0.55 -18.14 4.94
CA VAL A 163 -1.83 -17.84 4.28
C VAL A 163 -1.55 -17.16 2.96
N ARG A 164 -2.16 -17.67 1.88
CA ARG A 164 -2.13 -17.04 0.56
C ARG A 164 -3.52 -16.57 0.17
N ILE A 165 -3.59 -15.36 -0.37
CA ILE A 165 -4.78 -14.79 -0.99
C ILE A 165 -4.50 -14.57 -2.47
N ASP A 166 -5.38 -15.10 -3.31
CA ASP A 166 -5.36 -14.88 -4.75
C ASP A 166 -6.68 -14.26 -5.22
N LEU A 167 -6.62 -13.38 -6.21
CA LEU A 167 -7.76 -12.96 -7.01
C LEU A 167 -7.93 -13.94 -8.16
N LEU A 168 -9.11 -14.53 -8.28
CA LEU A 168 -9.46 -15.46 -9.35
C LEU A 168 -10.08 -14.72 -10.55
N GLU A 169 -10.21 -15.43 -11.69
CA GLU A 169 -10.78 -14.88 -12.93
C GLU A 169 -12.24 -14.42 -12.79
N ASN A 170 -13.00 -15.05 -11.90
CA ASN A 170 -14.38 -14.67 -11.59
C ASN A 170 -14.48 -13.44 -10.68
N GLN A 171 -13.38 -12.71 -10.45
CA GLN A 171 -13.29 -11.54 -9.59
C GLN A 171 -13.59 -11.81 -8.11
N LYS A 172 -13.54 -13.08 -7.69
CA LYS A 172 -13.61 -13.47 -6.27
C LYS A 172 -12.23 -13.82 -5.74
N TYR A 173 -12.09 -13.78 -4.43
CA TYR A 173 -10.85 -14.12 -3.76
C TYR A 173 -10.83 -15.59 -3.34
N ARG A 174 -9.64 -16.18 -3.34
CA ARG A 174 -9.35 -17.51 -2.77
C ARG A 174 -8.37 -17.35 -1.62
N TYR A 175 -8.66 -18.03 -0.53
CA TYR A 175 -7.80 -18.22 0.62
C TYR A 175 -7.23 -19.65 0.56
N ALA A 176 -5.94 -19.80 0.78
CA ALA A 176 -5.31 -21.08 1.04
C ALA A 176 -4.40 -20.95 2.26
N SER A 177 -4.38 -21.95 3.14
CA SER A 177 -3.47 -21.94 4.29
C SER A 177 -2.77 -23.26 4.52
N TRP A 178 -1.60 -23.16 5.12
CA TRP A 178 -0.78 -24.26 5.59
C TRP A 178 -0.31 -23.95 7.02
N SER A 179 0.07 -24.99 7.75
CA SER A 179 0.92 -24.85 8.94
C SER A 179 2.23 -24.12 8.58
N LYS A 180 2.79 -23.32 9.50
CA LYS A 180 3.99 -22.48 9.26
C LYS A 180 5.19 -23.25 8.71
N ASP A 181 5.39 -24.48 9.20
CA ASP A 181 6.53 -25.32 8.82
C ASP A 181 6.30 -26.10 7.50
N SER A 182 5.13 -25.97 6.90
CA SER A 182 4.79 -26.66 5.65
C SER A 182 5.41 -25.98 4.44
N ASN A 183 5.72 -26.78 3.42
CA ASN A 183 6.07 -26.25 2.10
C ASN A 183 4.79 -25.92 1.31
N ILE A 184 4.72 -24.72 0.73
CA ILE A 184 3.58 -24.24 -0.08
C ILE A 184 3.34 -25.05 -1.37
N SER A 185 4.33 -25.84 -1.80
CA SER A 185 4.17 -26.79 -2.91
C SER A 185 3.32 -28.00 -2.52
N ASN A 186 3.16 -28.26 -1.22
CA ASN A 186 2.32 -29.33 -0.70
C ASN A 186 0.85 -28.91 -0.71
N LYS A 187 -0.04 -29.90 -0.64
CA LYS A 187 -1.48 -29.65 -0.55
C LYS A 187 -1.78 -28.74 0.67
N PRO A 188 -2.54 -27.65 0.48
CA PRO A 188 -2.97 -26.78 1.58
C PRO A 188 -3.87 -27.51 2.57
N ASP A 189 -3.78 -27.11 3.85
CA ASP A 189 -4.62 -27.62 4.94
C ASP A 189 -6.07 -27.14 4.78
N LEU A 190 -6.25 -25.93 4.23
CA LEU A 190 -7.56 -25.34 3.97
C LEU A 190 -7.54 -24.51 2.69
N VAL A 191 -8.60 -24.62 1.87
CA VAL A 191 -8.86 -23.74 0.73
C VAL A 191 -10.29 -23.24 0.80
N LEU A 192 -10.48 -21.92 0.78
CA LEU A 192 -11.78 -21.27 0.77
C LEU A 192 -11.89 -20.37 -0.46
N ASN A 193 -13.01 -20.44 -1.16
CA ASN A 193 -13.29 -19.61 -2.32
C ASN A 193 -14.37 -18.57 -2.00
N ASN A 194 -14.67 -17.71 -2.97
CA ASN A 194 -15.73 -16.70 -2.87
C ASN A 194 -15.50 -15.67 -1.76
N GLY A 195 -14.24 -15.38 -1.44
CA GLY A 195 -13.91 -14.32 -0.50
C GLY A 195 -14.31 -12.94 -0.99
N GLU A 196 -14.50 -12.03 -0.04
CA GLU A 196 -14.91 -10.65 -0.28
C GLU A 196 -13.86 -9.68 0.25
N TRP A 197 -13.61 -8.61 -0.50
CA TRP A 197 -12.75 -7.50 -0.07
C TRP A 197 -13.62 -6.37 0.46
N THR A 198 -13.23 -5.78 1.58
CA THR A 198 -13.93 -4.65 2.18
C THR A 198 -12.94 -3.57 2.59
N PRO A 199 -13.13 -2.31 2.15
CA PRO A 199 -12.30 -1.20 2.59
C PRO A 199 -12.57 -0.88 4.07
N ASP A 200 -11.52 -0.50 4.79
CA ASP A 200 -11.59 -0.04 6.17
C ASP A 200 -11.08 1.41 6.25
N GLY A 201 -12.01 2.35 6.05
CA GLY A 201 -11.69 3.77 5.96
C GLY A 201 -11.06 4.19 4.62
N SER A 202 -10.51 5.41 4.57
CA SER A 202 -9.96 6.04 3.36
C SER A 202 -8.43 6.00 3.27
N GLY A 203 -7.78 5.44 4.29
CA GLY A 203 -6.32 5.33 4.40
C GLY A 203 -5.69 4.16 3.65
N GLY A 204 -6.51 3.33 3.01
CA GLY A 204 -6.05 2.13 2.30
C GLY A 204 -6.08 0.85 3.12
N ASN A 205 -6.38 0.92 4.43
CA ASN A 205 -6.69 -0.28 5.21
C ASN A 205 -7.89 -1.00 4.60
N HIS A 206 -7.87 -2.32 4.66
CA HIS A 206 -8.92 -3.17 4.14
C HIS A 206 -8.78 -4.58 4.70
N TYR A 207 -9.77 -5.43 4.44
CA TYR A 207 -9.69 -6.83 4.82
C TYR A 207 -10.37 -7.74 3.79
N PHE A 208 -9.98 -9.01 3.82
CA PHE A 208 -10.59 -10.08 3.05
C PHE A 208 -11.32 -11.03 3.98
N THR A 209 -12.57 -11.38 3.66
CA THR A 209 -13.39 -12.28 4.48
C THR A 209 -13.75 -13.54 3.71
N PHE A 210 -13.62 -14.71 4.37
CA PHE A 210 -13.98 -16.02 3.85
C PHE A 210 -14.81 -16.79 4.88
N THR A 211 -15.76 -17.60 4.44
CA THR A 211 -16.65 -18.36 5.33
C THR A 211 -16.56 -19.87 5.08
N ASN A 212 -16.72 -20.65 6.14
CA ASN A 212 -16.81 -22.11 6.09
C ASN A 212 -17.72 -22.62 7.21
N GLY A 213 -19.02 -22.77 6.92
CA GLY A 213 -20.02 -23.06 7.95
C GLY A 213 -20.08 -21.95 9.00
N GLU A 214 -19.89 -22.30 10.26
CA GLU A 214 -19.90 -21.37 11.40
C GLU A 214 -18.62 -20.53 11.54
N TYR A 215 -17.59 -20.84 10.73
CA TYR A 215 -16.30 -20.17 10.79
C TYR A 215 -16.21 -19.02 9.79
N ARG A 216 -15.62 -17.91 10.23
CA ARG A 216 -15.24 -16.78 9.38
C ARG A 216 -13.76 -16.48 9.57
N TYR A 217 -13.04 -16.37 8.46
CA TYR A 217 -11.62 -16.07 8.37
C TYR A 217 -11.46 -14.68 7.78
N THR A 218 -10.79 -13.80 8.50
CA THR A 218 -10.57 -12.42 8.08
C THR A 218 -9.08 -12.13 8.06
N ILE A 219 -8.59 -11.68 6.90
CA ILE A 219 -7.22 -11.17 6.75
C ILE A 219 -7.28 -9.66 6.64
N TYR A 220 -6.79 -8.98 7.67
CA TYR A 220 -6.63 -7.53 7.69
C TYR A 220 -5.33 -7.13 7.02
N VAL A 221 -5.38 -6.05 6.25
CA VAL A 221 -4.24 -5.37 5.63
C VAL A 221 -4.19 -3.96 6.20
N ASN A 222 -3.16 -3.67 7.00
CA ASN A 222 -2.99 -2.41 7.71
C ASN A 222 -1.93 -1.58 6.97
N ILE A 223 -2.40 -0.60 6.20
CA ILE A 223 -1.56 0.38 5.50
C ILE A 223 -1.25 1.57 6.42
N LEU A 224 -2.25 2.00 7.20
CA LEU A 224 -2.12 3.00 8.25
C LEU A 224 -2.30 2.33 9.61
N GLY A 225 -1.40 2.66 10.52
CA GLY A 225 -1.38 2.18 11.90
C GLY A 225 -0.29 2.89 12.68
N THR A 226 -0.13 2.49 13.94
CA THR A 226 1.05 2.87 14.74
C THR A 226 2.22 1.94 14.40
N ASP A 227 3.43 2.27 14.85
CA ASP A 227 4.61 1.39 14.68
C ASP A 227 4.43 -0.01 15.30
N GLU A 228 3.50 -0.15 16.25
CA GLU A 228 3.14 -1.42 16.89
C GLU A 228 2.09 -2.22 16.10
N THR A 229 1.48 -1.63 15.08
CA THR A 229 0.46 -2.29 14.25
C THR A 229 1.14 -3.17 13.22
N PRO A 230 0.94 -4.50 13.24
CA PRO A 230 1.51 -5.38 12.23
C PRO A 230 0.89 -5.06 10.86
N PRO A 231 1.61 -5.27 9.75
CA PRO A 231 1.10 -4.98 8.41
C PRO A 231 -0.11 -5.85 8.04
N PHE A 232 -0.25 -7.03 8.66
CA PHE A 232 -1.39 -7.92 8.49
C PHE A 232 -1.85 -8.51 9.82
N ASN A 233 -3.11 -8.92 9.89
CA ASN A 233 -3.61 -9.80 10.96
C ASN A 233 -4.48 -10.90 10.36
N LEU A 234 -4.37 -12.11 10.91
CA LEU A 234 -5.33 -13.20 10.71
C LEU A 234 -6.26 -13.27 11.92
N GLU A 235 -7.56 -13.07 11.69
CA GLU A 235 -8.62 -13.35 12.65
C GLU A 235 -9.45 -14.55 12.18
N VAL A 236 -9.77 -15.45 13.10
CA VAL A 236 -10.77 -16.49 12.89
C VAL A 236 -11.82 -16.41 13.98
N THR A 237 -13.08 -16.39 13.56
CA THR A 237 -14.23 -16.41 14.44
C THR A 237 -15.05 -17.67 14.21
N GLN A 238 -15.70 -18.17 15.27
CA GLN A 238 -16.70 -19.22 15.22
C GLN A 238 -17.95 -18.73 15.91
N ASN A 239 -19.10 -18.72 15.23
CA ASN A 239 -20.36 -18.16 15.76
C ASN A 239 -20.14 -16.74 16.34
N ASP A 240 -19.43 -15.91 15.58
CA ASP A 240 -19.06 -14.53 15.92
C ASP A 240 -18.16 -14.33 17.16
N LYS A 241 -17.63 -15.41 17.72
CA LYS A 241 -16.61 -15.34 18.78
C LYS A 241 -15.22 -15.51 18.18
N VAL A 242 -14.31 -14.59 18.47
CA VAL A 242 -12.90 -14.71 18.09
C VAL A 242 -12.29 -15.93 18.79
N ILE A 243 -11.77 -16.87 17.99
CA ILE A 243 -11.06 -18.07 18.48
C ILE A 243 -9.57 -18.03 18.11
N LEU A 244 -9.19 -17.17 17.17
CA LEU A 244 -7.80 -16.91 16.79
C LEU A 244 -7.66 -15.46 16.38
N TYR A 245 -6.59 -14.81 16.85
CA TYR A 245 -6.13 -13.52 16.35
C TYR A 245 -4.60 -13.55 16.37
N GLN A 246 -3.96 -13.36 15.21
CA GLN A 246 -2.51 -13.40 15.10
C GLN A 246 -1.99 -12.28 14.20
N PRO A 247 -0.92 -11.57 14.60
CA PRO A 247 -0.19 -10.70 13.70
C PRO A 247 0.42 -11.52 12.57
N ALA A 248 0.59 -10.89 11.42
CA ALA A 248 1.23 -11.50 10.26
C ALA A 248 2.09 -10.49 9.49
N ASP A 249 3.11 -11.01 8.82
CA ASP A 249 3.99 -10.28 7.94
C ASP A 249 3.89 -10.81 6.51
N LEU A 250 4.27 -9.98 5.54
CA LEU A 250 4.37 -10.40 4.15
C LEU A 250 5.45 -11.47 4.00
N LYS A 251 5.10 -12.62 3.42
CA LYS A 251 6.03 -13.70 3.10
C LYS A 251 6.37 -13.65 1.61
N HIS A 252 7.61 -13.30 1.29
CA HIS A 252 8.13 -13.48 -0.06
C HIS A 252 8.41 -14.96 -0.33
N LEU A 253 7.92 -15.48 -1.47
CA LEU A 253 8.13 -16.88 -1.84
C LEU A 253 9.48 -17.12 -2.53
N LYS A 254 10.16 -16.04 -2.94
CA LYS A 254 11.46 -16.05 -3.61
C LYS A 254 12.25 -14.80 -3.24
#